data_AF-F8AHL7-F1
#
_entry.id   AF-F8AHL7-F1
#
_cell.length_a   1.000
_cell.length_b   1.000
_cell.length_c   1.000
_cell.angle_alpha   90.00
_cell.angle_beta   90.00
_cell.angle_gamma   90.00
#
_symmetry.space_group_name_H-M   'P 1'
#
loop_
_entity.id
_entity.type
_entity.pdbx_description
1 polymer ?
#
loop_
_entity_poly.entity_id
_entity_poly.type
_entity_poly.pdbx_seq_one_letter_code
_entity_poly.pdbx_strand_id
1 'polypeptide(L)'
;MGKIRVAKVVLNQYAPQGLIEAVVNQGFEPIIVAGDTDVRVAIEAMELIYNSDVDVIALATRDADFLPLINEAKRKGKETVVIGVEPGFSAALQNAADYIIKMEAKKA
;
A
#
# COMPACT_ATOMS: atom_id res chain seq x y z
N MET A 1 5.64 -9.66 -13.63
CA MET A 1 5.14 -10.07 -12.29
C MET A 1 6.30 -10.67 -11.51
N GLY A 2 6.66 -10.04 -10.39
CA GLY A 2 7.87 -10.33 -9.62
C GLY A 2 7.64 -11.21 -8.38
N LYS A 3 8.67 -11.31 -7.54
CA LYS A 3 8.59 -11.98 -6.23
C LYS A 3 8.33 -10.95 -5.14
N ILE A 4 7.37 -11.21 -4.27
CA ILE A 4 7.11 -10.36 -3.10
C ILE A 4 8.35 -10.43 -2.17
N ARG A 5 8.99 -9.28 -1.94
CA ARG A 5 10.14 -9.14 -1.04
C ARG A 5 9.73 -8.64 0.34
N VAL A 6 8.79 -7.68 0.36
CA VAL A 6 8.27 -7.05 1.55
C VAL A 6 6.75 -6.95 1.40
N ALA A 7 6.02 -7.31 2.45
CA ALA A 7 4.57 -7.26 2.49
C ALA A 7 4.17 -6.78 3.89
N LYS A 8 3.71 -5.53 3.99
CA LYS A 8 3.42 -4.86 5.26
C LYS A 8 1.98 -4.37 5.27
N VAL A 9 1.31 -4.46 6.42
CA VAL A 9 -0.01 -3.87 6.65
C VAL A 9 0.07 -2.98 7.86
N VAL A 10 -0.18 -1.68 7.66
CA VAL A 10 -0.21 -0.70 8.74
C VAL A 10 -1.61 -0.65 9.34
N LEU A 11 -1.68 -0.80 10.66
CA LEU A 11 -2.91 -0.80 11.43
C LEU A 11 -2.78 0.19 12.59
N ASN A 12 -3.89 0.83 12.96
CA ASN A 12 -3.92 1.66 14.16
C ASN A 12 -3.86 0.79 15.44
N GLN A 13 -3.51 1.41 16.56
CA GLN A 13 -3.40 0.76 17.88
C GLN A 13 -4.65 0.08 18.42
N TYR A 14 -5.82 0.35 17.83
CA TYR A 14 -7.10 -0.24 18.23
C TYR A 14 -7.51 -1.41 17.34
N ALA A 15 -6.63 -1.87 16.44
CA ALA A 15 -6.89 -3.01 15.58
C ALA A 15 -7.23 -4.27 16.41
N PRO A 16 -8.36 -4.95 16.15
CA PRO A 16 -8.72 -6.16 16.86
C PRO A 16 -7.66 -7.25 16.68
N GLN A 17 -7.43 -8.05 17.72
CA GLN A 17 -6.45 -9.14 17.67
C GLN A 17 -6.68 -10.09 16.49
N GLY A 18 -7.93 -10.45 16.21
CA GLY A 18 -8.26 -11.33 15.07
C GLY A 18 -7.89 -10.75 13.70
N LEU A 19 -7.87 -9.42 13.55
CA LEU A 19 -7.41 -8.77 12.32
C LEU A 19 -5.88 -8.88 12.19
N ILE A 20 -5.15 -8.66 13.29
CA ILE A 20 -3.68 -8.80 13.33
C ILE A 20 -3.29 -10.24 12.98
N GLU A 21 -3.98 -11.23 13.58
CA GLU A 21 -3.77 -12.66 13.28
C GLU A 21 -4.07 -12.98 11.81
N ALA A 22 -5.14 -12.41 11.25
CA ALA A 22 -5.46 -12.60 9.83
C ALA A 22 -4.36 -12.06 8.91
N VAL A 23 -3.79 -10.88 9.21
CA VAL A 23 -2.67 -10.29 8.46
C VAL A 23 -1.45 -11.23 8.45
N VAL A 24 -1.07 -11.73 9.63
CA VAL A 24 0.07 -12.66 9.77
C VAL A 24 -0.18 -13.97 9.01
N ASN A 25 -1.39 -14.53 9.13
CA ASN A 25 -1.76 -15.79 8.46
C ASN A 25 -1.77 -15.67 6.92
N GLN A 26 -1.91 -14.46 6.37
CA GLN A 26 -1.79 -14.20 4.93
C GLN A 26 -0.34 -13.90 4.49
N GLY A 27 0.63 -13.95 5.41
CA GLY A 27 2.05 -13.75 5.11
C GLY A 27 2.50 -12.28 5.08
N PHE A 28 1.71 -11.38 5.68
CA PHE A 28 2.06 -9.96 5.82
C PHE A 28 2.60 -9.65 7.22
N GLU A 29 3.50 -8.67 7.31
CA GLU A 29 3.96 -8.09 8.56
C GLU A 29 2.96 -7.03 9.06
N PRO A 30 2.30 -7.21 10.22
CA PRO A 30 1.45 -6.18 10.82
C PRO A 30 2.31 -5.12 11.51
N ILE A 31 2.08 -3.84 11.18
CA ILE A 31 2.71 -2.70 11.83
C ILE A 31 1.64 -1.94 12.61
N ILE A 32 1.72 -1.98 13.94
CA ILE A 32 0.77 -1.29 14.81
C ILE A 32 1.33 0.09 15.16
N VAL A 33 0.56 1.15 14.88
CA VAL A 33 0.97 2.54 15.15
C VAL A 33 -0.02 3.27 16.05
N ALA A 34 0.53 4.00 17.02
CA ALA A 34 -0.20 4.84 17.97
C ALA A 34 -0.55 6.25 17.45
N GLY A 35 -0.66 6.40 16.13
CA GLY A 35 -0.82 7.69 15.47
C GLY A 35 -1.39 7.52 14.07
N ASP A 36 -1.09 8.49 13.21
CA ASP A 36 -1.57 8.51 11.85
C ASP A 36 -0.99 7.33 11.03
N THR A 37 -1.89 6.48 10.51
CA THR A 37 -1.52 5.32 9.71
C THR A 37 -0.94 5.72 8.37
N ASP A 38 -1.39 6.84 7.79
CA ASP A 38 -0.96 7.29 6.48
C ASP A 38 0.47 7.81 6.53
N VAL A 39 0.82 8.52 7.60
CA VAL A 39 2.22 8.90 7.89
C VAL A 39 3.10 7.65 8.02
N ARG A 40 2.64 6.62 8.73
CA ARG A 40 3.41 5.37 8.86
C ARG A 40 3.57 4.68 7.51
N VAL A 41 2.52 4.55 6.71
CA VAL A 41 2.59 4.00 5.35
C VAL A 41 3.60 4.76 4.49
N ALA A 42 3.59 6.10 4.55
CA ALA A 42 4.53 6.92 3.79
C ALA A 42 5.99 6.67 4.20
N ILE A 43 6.27 6.54 5.50
CA ILE A 43 7.62 6.22 6.01
C ILE A 43 8.09 4.85 5.49
N GLU A 44 7.26 3.82 5.66
CA GLU A 44 7.60 2.45 5.24
C GLU A 44 7.81 2.37 3.72
N ALA A 45 6.95 3.03 2.94
CA ALA A 45 7.07 3.05 1.49
C ALA A 45 8.30 3.83 1.02
N MET A 46 8.65 4.94 1.67
CA MET A 46 9.84 5.73 1.33
C MET A 46 11.14 4.94 1.55
N GLU A 47 11.21 4.12 2.60
CA GLU A 47 12.34 3.21 2.80
C GLU A 47 12.47 2.22 1.63
N LEU A 48 11.36 1.65 1.18
CA LEU A 48 11.33 0.70 0.06
C LEU A 48 11.61 1.36 -1.29
N ILE A 49 11.14 2.58 -1.52
CA ILE A 49 11.40 3.35 -2.74
C ILE A 49 12.91 3.57 -2.94
N TYR A 50 13.66 3.73 -1.85
CA TYR A 50 15.11 3.95 -1.91
C TYR A 50 15.92 2.65 -1.80
N ASN A 51 15.26 1.51 -1.63
CA ASN A 51 15.90 0.21 -1.63
C ASN A 51 16.14 -0.28 -3.08
N SER A 52 17.39 -0.60 -3.42
CA SER A 52 17.77 -1.09 -4.76
C SER A 52 17.26 -2.48 -5.09
N ASP A 53 16.90 -3.29 -4.09
CA ASP A 53 16.42 -4.67 -4.25
C ASP A 53 14.91 -4.75 -4.49
N VAL A 54 14.22 -3.60 -4.51
CA VAL A 54 12.79 -3.46 -4.74
C VAL A 54 12.57 -2.75 -6.05
N ASP A 55 12.02 -3.42 -7.06
CA ASP A 55 11.77 -2.80 -8.38
C ASP A 55 10.37 -2.18 -8.49
N VAL A 56 9.42 -2.67 -7.69
CA VAL A 56 7.99 -2.34 -7.80
C VAL A 56 7.43 -1.96 -6.42
N ILE A 57 6.69 -0.85 -6.37
CA ILE A 57 5.95 -0.42 -5.19
C ILE A 57 4.45 -0.61 -5.44
N ALA A 58 3.84 -1.52 -4.69
CA ALA A 58 2.41 -1.73 -4.70
C ALA A 58 1.78 -1.09 -3.46
N LEU A 59 0.81 -0.20 -3.66
CA LEU A 59 0.10 0.50 -2.60
C LEU A 59 -1.39 0.17 -2.65
N ALA A 60 -1.89 -0.47 -1.59
CA ALA A 60 -3.30 -0.77 -1.43
C ALA A 60 -4.00 0.38 -0.68
N THR A 61 -4.50 1.36 -1.43
CA THR A 61 -5.22 2.51 -0.87
C THR A 61 -6.18 3.09 -1.90
N ARG A 62 -7.19 3.80 -1.39
CA ARG A 62 -8.10 4.61 -2.19
C ARG A 62 -7.78 6.10 -2.14
N ASP A 63 -6.92 6.50 -1.22
CA ASP A 63 -6.73 7.90 -0.81
C ASP A 63 -5.78 8.66 -1.75
N ALA A 64 -6.25 9.80 -2.26
CA ALA A 64 -5.49 10.65 -3.16
C ALA A 64 -4.26 11.29 -2.50
N ASP A 65 -4.20 11.35 -1.16
CA ASP A 65 -3.08 11.96 -0.43
C ASP A 65 -1.76 11.19 -0.62
N PHE A 66 -1.81 9.94 -1.10
CA PHE A 66 -0.62 9.17 -1.47
C PHE A 66 -0.10 9.45 -2.89
N LEU A 67 -0.71 10.36 -3.65
CA LEU A 67 -0.23 10.73 -4.99
C LEU A 67 1.25 11.19 -5.00
N PRO A 68 1.74 12.00 -4.04
CA PRO A 68 3.16 12.36 -3.99
C PRO A 68 4.08 11.15 -3.83
N LEU A 69 3.65 10.12 -3.09
CA LEU A 69 4.41 8.89 -2.88
C LEU A 69 4.54 8.07 -4.18
N ILE A 70 3.45 7.96 -4.95
CA ILE A 70 3.46 7.34 -6.29
C ILE A 70 4.41 8.09 -7.23
N ASN A 71 4.31 9.42 -7.27
CA ASN A 71 5.19 10.23 -8.11
C ASN A 71 6.67 10.10 -7.72
N GLU A 72 6.97 10.01 -6.42
CA GLU A 72 8.34 9.82 -5.95
C GLU A 72 8.90 8.44 -6.33
N ALA A 73 8.11 7.38 -6.16
CA ALA A 73 8.50 6.04 -6.58
C ALA A 73 8.86 6.00 -8.06
N LYS A 74 8.03 6.60 -8.92
CA LYS A 74 8.29 6.72 -10.36
C LYS A 74 9.54 7.53 -10.65
N ARG A 75 9.75 8.66 -9.95
CA ARG A 75 10.96 9.48 -10.08
C ARG A 75 12.24 8.70 -9.75
N LYS A 76 12.14 7.71 -8.88
CA LYS A 76 13.24 6.79 -8.52
C LYS A 76 13.33 5.55 -9.41
N GLY A 77 12.56 5.50 -10.49
CA GLY A 77 12.59 4.41 -11.46
C GLY A 77 11.91 3.14 -10.96
N LYS A 78 11.08 3.21 -9.92
CA LYS A 78 10.24 2.09 -9.49
C LYS A 78 8.98 2.04 -10.34
N GLU A 79 8.55 0.84 -10.72
CA GLU A 79 7.19 0.65 -11.23
C GLU A 79 6.19 0.78 -10.08
N THR A 80 5.01 1.33 -10.36
CA THR A 80 3.99 1.60 -9.35
C THR A 80 2.69 0.86 -9.64
N VAL A 81 2.13 0.24 -8.60
CA VAL A 81 0.84 -0.44 -8.65
C VAL A 81 -0.07 0.17 -7.57
N VAL A 82 -1.27 0.57 -7.95
CA VAL A 82 -2.30 0.97 -6.97
C VAL A 82 -3.42 -0.05 -6.94
N ILE A 83 -3.80 -0.47 -5.73
CA ILE A 83 -4.83 -1.47 -5.49
C ILE A 83 -5.95 -0.79 -4.70
N GLY A 84 -7.17 -0.82 -5.23
CA GLY A 84 -8.30 -0.13 -4.62
C GLY A 84 -9.65 -0.75 -4.98
N VAL A 85 -10.71 -0.25 -4.35
CA VAL A 85 -12.09 -0.73 -4.51
C VAL A 85 -13.04 0.45 -4.65
N GLU A 86 -14.09 0.30 -5.47
CA GLU A 86 -15.13 1.33 -5.60
C GLU A 86 -16.26 1.14 -4.56
N PRO A 87 -16.97 2.21 -4.17
CA PRO A 87 -16.76 3.60 -4.57
C PRO A 87 -15.60 4.27 -3.82
N GLY A 88 -15.03 5.31 -4.43
CA GLY A 88 -14.07 6.20 -3.79
C GLY A 88 -12.62 5.87 -4.09
N PHE A 89 -12.33 5.05 -5.10
CA PHE A 89 -10.96 4.84 -5.54
C PHE A 89 -10.47 6.07 -6.31
N SER A 90 -9.49 6.80 -5.76
CA SER A 90 -8.97 8.05 -6.35
C SER A 90 -8.62 7.91 -7.84
N ALA A 91 -9.25 8.76 -8.66
CA ALA A 91 -8.90 8.88 -10.08
C ALA A 91 -7.47 9.40 -10.28
N ALA A 92 -6.97 10.23 -9.36
CA ALA A 92 -5.60 10.75 -9.44
C ALA A 92 -4.57 9.64 -9.25
N LEU A 93 -4.78 8.74 -8.29
CA LEU A 93 -3.92 7.56 -8.12
C LEU A 93 -3.97 6.65 -9.35
N GLN A 94 -5.18 6.37 -9.84
CA GLN A 94 -5.39 5.55 -11.03
C GLN A 94 -4.65 6.12 -12.25
N ASN A 95 -4.72 7.43 -12.47
CA ASN A 95 -4.07 8.07 -13.61
C ASN A 95 -2.54 8.18 -13.46
N ALA A 96 -2.02 8.19 -12.24
CA ALA A 96 -0.59 8.37 -11.97
C ALA A 96 0.19 7.06 -11.94
N ALA A 97 -0.41 5.97 -11.45
CA ALA A 97 0.24 4.67 -11.32
C ALA A 97 0.44 4.00 -12.68
N ASP A 98 1.43 3.11 -12.77
CA ASP A 98 1.71 2.34 -13.98
C ASP A 98 0.70 1.18 -14.15
N TYR A 99 0.26 0.61 -13.03
CA TYR A 99 -0.74 -0.46 -13.00
C TYR A 99 -1.82 -0.19 -11.95
N ILE A 100 -3.04 -0.60 -12.29
CA ILE A 100 -4.21 -0.44 -11.43
C ILE A 100 -4.84 -1.81 -11.23
N ILE A 101 -5.07 -2.20 -9.97
CA ILE A 101 -5.83 -3.39 -9.62
C ILE A 101 -7.11 -2.93 -8.92
N LYS A 102 -8.25 -3.19 -9.56
CA LYS A 102 -9.57 -2.94 -8.98
C LYS A 102 -10.07 -4.21 -8.31
N MET A 103 -10.27 -4.14 -6.99
CA MET A 103 -10.88 -5.22 -6.24
C MET A 103 -12.40 -5.17 -6.39
N GLU A 104 -13.02 -6.33 -6.51
CA GLU A 104 -14.47 -6.46 -6.40
C GLU A 104 -14.85 -6.56 -4.93
N ALA A 105 -15.82 -5.76 -4.50
CA ALA A 105 -16.42 -5.97 -3.19
C ALA A 105 -17.11 -7.34 -3.19
N LYS A 106 -16.80 -8.20 -2.21
CA LYS A 106 -17.56 -9.42 -2.00
C LYS A 106 -19.03 -9.02 -1.79
N LYS A 107 -19.92 -9.50 -2.66
CA LYS A 107 -21.35 -9.49 -2.38
C LYS A 107 -21.55 -10.35 -1.13
N ALA A 108 -22.09 -9.74 -0.08
CA ALA A 108 -22.49 -10.42 1.14
C ALA A 108 -23.56 -11.47 0.85
#